data_AF-I3XZB5-F1
#
_entry.id   AF-I3XZB5-F1
#
_cell.length_a   1.000
_cell.length_b   1.000
_cell.length_c   1.000
_cell.angle_alpha   90.00
_cell.angle_beta   90.00
_cell.angle_gamma   90.00
#
_symmetry.space_group_name_H-M   'P 1'
#
loop_
_entity.id
_entity.type
_entity.pdbx_description
1 polymer ?
#
loop_
_entity_poly.entity_id
_entity_poly.type
_entity_poly.pdbx_seq_one_letter_code
_entity_poly.pdbx_strand_id
1 'polypeptide(L)' 'MEINNIQVCNVCLRSSEENSGAVFIKAMKNGEEIHVCTGCIPHIIHGSGDVAKSNAQVSLELQR' A
#
# COMPACT_ATOMS: atom_id res chain seq x y z
N MET A 1 0.20 -2.92 -3.33
CA MET A 1 0.39 -3.83 -4.46
C MET A 1 0.15 -5.23 -3.96
N GLU A 2 0.12 -6.21 -4.84
CA GLU A 2 0.13 -7.62 -4.47
C GLU A 2 1.36 -8.28 -5.07
N ILE A 3 2.06 -9.08 -4.27
CA ILE A 3 3.22 -9.87 -4.70
C ILE A 3 3.01 -11.27 -4.19
N ASN A 4 2.94 -12.27 -5.08
CA ASN A 4 2.75 -13.68 -4.70
C ASN A 4 1.57 -13.88 -3.72
N ASN A 5 0.44 -13.22 -3.99
CA ASN A 5 -0.77 -13.28 -3.17
C ASN A 5 -0.64 -12.63 -1.76
N ILE A 6 0.45 -11.90 -1.51
CA ILE A 6 0.70 -11.10 -0.29
C ILE A 6 0.42 -9.63 -0.61
N GLN A 7 -0.51 -9.03 0.12
CA GLN A 7 -0.78 -7.59 0.00
C GLN A 7 0.31 -6.80 0.71
N VAL A 8 0.83 -5.78 0.03
CA VAL A 8 1.83 -4.85 0.55
C VAL A 8 1.26 -3.44 0.47
N CYS A 9 1.35 -2.70 1.59
CA CYS A 9 0.78 -1.37 1.68
C CYS A 9 1.60 -0.35 0.86
N ASN A 10 0.97 0.33 -0.11
CA ASN A 10 1.58 1.40 -0.88
C ASN A 10 1.90 2.68 -0.08
N VAL A 11 1.64 2.71 1.23
CA VAL A 11 2.02 3.83 2.10
C VAL A 11 3.18 3.43 3.00
N CYS A 12 2.96 2.45 3.87
CA CYS A 12 3.93 2.07 4.90
C CYS A 12 4.79 0.84 4.56
N LEU A 13 4.63 0.24 3.38
CA LEU A 13 5.37 -0.94 2.88
C LEU A 13 5.20 -2.24 3.69
N ARG A 14 4.49 -2.21 4.83
CA ARG A 14 4.19 -3.43 5.58
C ARG A 14 3.28 -4.34 4.78
N SER A 15 3.65 -5.61 4.78
CA SER A 15 2.90 -6.72 4.19
C SER A 15 1.81 -7.24 5.13
N SER A 16 0.89 -8.02 4.56
CA SER A 16 -0.12 -8.77 5.31
C SER A 16 0.46 -9.89 6.18
N GLU A 17 1.69 -10.34 5.89
CA GLU A 17 2.41 -11.32 6.71
C GLU A 17 3.02 -10.68 7.96
N GLU A 18 3.59 -9.48 7.82
CA GLU A 18 4.20 -8.74 8.94
C GLU A 18 3.16 -8.23 9.96
N ASN A 19 1.92 -8.06 9.53
CA ASN A 19 0.84 -7.60 10.39
C ASN A 19 -0.38 -8.50 10.26
N SER A 20 -0.30 -9.68 10.89
CA SER A 20 -1.37 -10.67 10.94
C SER A 20 -2.65 -10.04 11.51
N GLY A 21 -3.68 -9.88 10.68
CA GLY A 21 -4.96 -9.25 11.03
C GLY A 21 -5.15 -7.84 10.46
N ALA A 22 -4.15 -7.28 9.78
CA ALA A 22 -4.33 -6.05 9.02
C ALA A 22 -5.32 -6.28 7.86
N VAL A 23 -6.32 -5.40 7.77
CA VAL A 23 -7.23 -5.34 6.63
C VAL A 23 -6.59 -4.48 5.54
N PHE A 24 -6.63 -4.97 4.31
CA PHE A 24 -6.20 -4.25 3.13
C PHE A 24 -7.40 -3.90 2.26
N ILE A 25 -7.35 -2.72 1.65
CA ILE A 25 -8.30 -2.28 0.64
C ILE A 25 -7.57 -2.06 -0.69
N LYS A 26 -8.29 -2.32 -1.78
CA LYS A 26 -7.88 -1.90 -3.12
C LYS A 26 -8.26 -0.44 -3.33
N ALA A 27 -7.32 0.34 -3.86
CA ALA A 27 -7.53 1.72 -4.24
C ALA A 27 -6.92 1.97 -5.63
N MET A 28 -7.26 3.10 -6.24
CA MET A 28 -6.71 3.50 -7.53
C MET A 28 -5.74 4.66 -7.35
N LYS A 29 -4.55 4.58 -7.96
CA LYS A 29 -3.62 5.71 -8.11
C LYS A 29 -3.21 5.79 -9.57
N ASN A 30 -3.39 6.94 -10.22
CA ASN A 30 -2.94 7.16 -11.61
C ASN A 30 -3.37 6.05 -12.60
N GLY A 31 -4.54 5.43 -12.39
CA GLY A 31 -5.05 4.34 -13.24
C GLY A 31 -4.55 2.94 -12.91
N GLU A 32 -3.66 2.75 -11.93
CA GLU A 32 -3.27 1.42 -11.43
C GLU A 32 -3.96 1.09 -10.11
N GLU A 33 -4.23 -0.21 -9.91
CA GLU A 33 -4.71 -0.76 -8.65
C GLU A 33 -3.56 -0.86 -7.65
N ILE A 34 -3.76 -0.31 -6.45
CA ILE A 34 -2.83 -0.35 -5.34
C ILE A 34 -3.49 -1.00 -4.11
N HIS A 35 -2.68 -1.47 -3.15
CA HIS A 35 -3.18 -1.98 -1.88
C HIS A 35 -2.79 -1.06 -0.73
N VAL A 36 -3.74 -0.78 0.15
CA VAL A 36 -3.55 0.10 1.31
C VAL A 36 -4.04 -0.61 2.55
N CYS A 37 -3.22 -0.71 3.59
CA CYS A 37 -3.69 -1.20 4.88
C CYS A 37 -4.58 -0.14 5.56
N THR A 38 -5.62 -0.57 6.26
CA THR A 38 -6.60 0.35 6.87
C THR A 38 -5.96 1.32 7.87
N GLY A 39 -4.86 0.95 8.52
CA GLY A 39 -4.08 1.84 9.39
C GLY A 39 -3.44 3.04 8.69
N CYS A 40 -3.24 2.98 7.37
CA CYS A 40 -2.72 4.10 6.57
C CYS A 40 -3.80 5.00 5.97
N ILE A 41 -5.09 4.61 6.04
CA ILE A 41 -6.20 5.41 5.51
C ILE A 41 -6.27 6.81 6.14
N PRO A 42 -6.10 7.02 7.47
CA PRO A 42 -6.13 8.37 8.04
C PRO A 42 -5.07 9.29 7.43
N HIS A 43 -3.89 8.76 7.11
CA HIS A 43 -2.81 9.51 6.46
C HIS A 43 -3.16 9.89 5.03
N ILE A 44 -3.91 9.05 4.32
CA ILE A 44 -4.39 9.32 2.96
C ILE A 44 -5.47 10.42 2.98
N ILE A 45 -6.45 10.32 3.88
CA ILE A 45 -7.56 11.27 3.98
C ILE A 45 -7.05 12.67 4.35
N HIS A 46 -6.12 12.77 5.30
CA HIS A 46 -5.60 14.06 5.74
C HIS A 46 -4.40 14.57 4.91
N GLY A 47 -3.69 13.67 4.21
CA GLY A 47 -2.48 13.99 3.43
C GLY A 47 -2.69 14.10 1.92
N SER A 48 -3.91 14.37 1.46
CA SER A 48 -4.26 14.59 0.04
C SER A 48 -4.05 13.39 -0.89
N GLY A 49 -3.96 12.16 -0.38
CA GLY A 49 -3.79 10.94 -1.18
C GLY A 49 -2.43 10.74 -1.87
N ASP A 50 -1.61 11.79 -1.97
CA ASP A 50 -0.26 11.73 -2.57
C ASP A 50 0.71 10.88 -1.76
N VAL A 51 0.42 10.65 -0.48
CA VAL A 51 1.19 9.75 0.41
C VAL A 51 1.21 8.30 -0.06
N ALA A 52 0.27 7.88 -0.91
CA ALA A 52 0.29 6.56 -1.52
C ALA A 52 1.28 6.52 -2.70
N LYS A 53 2.17 5.54 -2.70
CA LYS A 53 3.18 5.29 -3.73
C LYS A 53 2.61 4.45 -4.87
N SER A 54 3.17 4.58 -6.08
CA SER A 54 2.90 3.65 -7.19
C SER A 54 3.42 2.25 -6.90
N ASN A 55 2.95 1.23 -7.62
CA ASN A 55 3.49 -0.12 -7.46
C ASN A 55 4.98 -0.19 -7.84
N ALA A 56 5.40 0.60 -8.84
CA ALA A 56 6.80 0.73 -9.24
C ALA A 56 7.67 1.32 -8.12
N GLN A 57 7.21 2.39 -7.45
CA GLN A 57 7.91 2.98 -6.31
C GLN A 57 8.07 2.00 -5.15
N VAL A 58 6.99 1.29 -4.80
CA VAL A 58 7.05 0.25 -3.75
C VAL A 58 8.04 -0.86 -4.12
N SER A 59 8.03 -1.32 -5.38
CA SER A 59 8.94 -2.37 -5.85
C SER A 59 10.40 -1.95 -5.74
N LEU A 60 10.73 -0.70 -6.08
CA LEU A 60 12.07 -0.14 -5.92
C LEU A 60 12.49 -0.02 -4.45
N GLU A 61 11.56 0.37 -3.57
CA GLU A 61 11.83 0.51 -2.14
C GLU A 61 12.02 -0.83 -1.43
N LEU A 62 11.32 -1.89 -1.85
CA LEU A 62 11.47 -3.24 -1.29
C LEU A 62 12.75 -3.98 -1.72
N GLN A 63 13.44 -3.49 -2.76
CA GLN A 63 14.70 -4.06 -3.26
C GLN A 63 15.96 -3.47 -2.58
N ARG A 64 15.79 -2.46 -1.72
CA ARG A 64 16.87 -1.81 -0.98
C ARG A 64 17.08 -2.47 0.38
#